data_AF-A0A1C6F1E1-F1
#
_entry.id   AF-A0A1C6F1E1-F1
#
_cell.length_a   1.000
_cell.length_b   1.000
_cell.length_c   1.000
_cell.angle_alpha   90.00
_cell.angle_beta   90.00
_cell.angle_gamma   90.00
#
_symmetry.space_group_name_H-M   'P 1'
#
loop_
_entity.id
_entity.type
_entity.pdbx_description
1 polymer ?
#
loop_
_entity_poly.entity_id
_entity_poly.type
_entity_poly.pdbx_seq_one_letter_code
_entity_poly.pdbx_strand_id
1 'polypeptide(L)'
;MIIYDKRKPKTFDGANCVGITGENLAETQEFLILGMCDITVDYFIHLRFADGSVNSVIPDSIAIDETGTKLVWKVRKNDIFMHGYFELQLEGRGENGYVFQTQIVTLYADESIPIEDKEYLNPNSETLKLREETQKLLDETKLCRTEIDKTKKLIEQSDITKKEDNSNKVSDSSQITDYTQNYPSIKYLTDNYWDSADSYSSDEVDTLLNAKADNKPLNERLTRMDMSIGSKYDSSNIELGTATLTPYSTQIDKIKSATCLYEKIGDIVIVNVTVIMNATSLDGTSSISLLNMPFSNKSDVIVHDIGISKNGGMFRGSVTKSAWLQFTPLNKQAYNFVADEQVNFSLIYKI
;
A
#
# COMPACT_ATOMS: atom_id res chain seq x y z
N MET A 1 -13.57 30.00 39.39
CA MET A 1 -13.55 30.07 40.87
C MET A 1 -13.32 28.67 41.42
N ILE A 2 -12.05 28.28 41.58
CA ILE A 2 -11.64 27.27 42.56
C ILE A 2 -11.08 28.10 43.71
N ILE A 3 -11.85 28.25 44.78
CA ILE A 3 -11.44 28.95 46.00
C ILE A 3 -10.65 27.96 46.85
N TYR A 4 -9.45 28.34 47.28
CA TYR A 4 -8.79 27.72 48.42
C TYR A 4 -8.80 28.69 49.61
N ASP A 5 -9.47 28.31 50.69
CA ASP A 5 -9.09 28.76 52.04
C ASP A 5 -9.13 27.59 53.05
N LYS A 6 -7.92 27.06 53.28
CA LYS A 6 -7.28 26.53 54.51
C LYS A 6 -7.99 25.53 55.46
N ARG A 7 -7.38 24.33 55.60
CA ARG A 7 -6.53 23.92 56.76
C ARG A 7 -5.78 22.58 56.51
N LYS A 8 -4.65 22.41 57.22
CA LYS A 8 -3.54 21.45 57.02
C LYS A 8 -3.83 19.97 57.40
N PRO A 9 -2.98 19.01 56.96
CA PRO A 9 -3.32 17.61 56.72
C PRO A 9 -3.10 16.69 57.92
N LYS A 10 -3.96 15.68 58.07
CA LYS A 10 -3.68 14.43 58.80
C LYS A 10 -4.71 13.36 58.43
N THR A 11 -4.19 12.17 58.08
CA THR A 11 -4.86 10.86 57.88
C THR A 11 -6.38 10.87 57.98
N PHE A 12 -7.11 10.73 56.87
CA PHE A 12 -8.57 10.66 56.93
C PHE A 12 -9.22 9.79 55.85
N ASP A 13 -10.29 9.14 56.30
CA ASP A 13 -11.24 8.27 55.59
C ASP A 13 -11.96 8.98 54.44
N GLY A 14 -12.55 8.20 53.53
CA GLY A 14 -13.03 8.58 52.19
C GLY A 14 -14.19 9.57 52.11
N ALA A 15 -14.17 10.66 52.87
CA ALA A 15 -15.14 11.75 52.81
C ALA A 15 -14.63 13.01 52.08
N ASN A 16 -13.41 13.00 51.53
CA ASN A 16 -12.79 14.16 50.84
C ASN A 16 -12.39 13.84 49.40
N CYS A 17 -13.32 13.34 48.59
CA CYS A 17 -13.22 13.50 47.13
C CYS A 17 -13.69 14.91 46.77
N VAL A 18 -12.82 15.75 46.19
CA VAL A 18 -13.30 16.86 45.36
C VAL A 18 -13.61 16.26 43.99
N GLY A 19 -14.65 15.45 43.97
CA GLY A 19 -15.24 14.87 42.78
C GLY A 19 -16.73 15.17 42.83
N ILE A 20 -17.27 15.69 41.74
CA ILE A 20 -18.71 15.87 41.63
C ILE A 20 -19.29 14.46 41.45
N THR A 21 -19.78 13.83 42.53
CA THR A 21 -20.69 12.69 42.39
C THR A 21 -22.03 13.20 41.90
N GLY A 22 -22.31 12.94 40.63
CA GLY A 22 -23.53 13.31 39.90
C GLY A 22 -23.23 13.24 38.41
N GLU A 23 -24.26 13.05 37.57
CA GLU A 23 -24.19 13.00 36.10
C GLU A 23 -23.62 14.30 35.47
N ASN A 24 -22.36 14.60 35.75
CA ASN A 24 -21.63 15.71 35.19
C ASN A 24 -20.60 15.13 34.24
N LEU A 25 -21.02 15.02 32.98
CA LEU A 25 -20.17 15.16 31.80
C LEU A 25 -19.42 16.50 31.90
N ALA A 26 -18.41 16.60 32.77
CA ALA A 26 -17.55 17.77 32.82
C ALA A 26 -16.58 17.69 31.63
N GLU A 27 -17.11 17.94 30.43
CA GLU A 27 -16.34 18.07 29.19
C GLU A 27 -15.38 19.26 29.24
N THR A 28 -15.46 20.13 30.26
CA THR A 28 -14.66 21.37 30.36
C THR A 28 -14.19 21.62 31.80
N GLN A 29 -12.87 21.74 31.97
CA GLN A 29 -12.21 22.12 33.22
C GLN A 29 -11.60 23.52 33.11
N GLU A 30 -11.77 24.34 34.15
CA GLU A 30 -11.19 25.67 34.23
C GLU A 30 -10.14 25.77 35.35
N PHE A 31 -9.04 26.45 35.08
CA PHE A 31 -7.97 26.74 36.04
C PHE A 31 -7.72 28.25 36.10
N LEU A 32 -7.37 28.77 37.27
CA LEU A 32 -6.98 30.18 37.46
C LEU A 32 -5.61 30.23 38.14
N ILE A 33 -4.63 30.82 37.47
CA ILE A 33 -3.29 31.08 37.97
C ILE A 33 -3.24 32.53 38.44
N LEU A 34 -3.36 32.74 39.75
CA LEU A 34 -3.39 34.07 40.35
C LEU A 34 -2.03 34.78 40.22
N GLY A 35 -2.07 36.08 39.90
CA GLY A 35 -0.89 36.93 39.82
C GLY A 35 0.00 36.72 38.59
N MET A 36 -0.34 35.77 37.72
CA MET A 36 0.31 35.57 36.43
C MET A 36 -0.49 36.29 35.34
N CYS A 37 0.01 37.44 34.88
CA CYS A 37 -0.70 38.32 33.92
C CYS A 37 0.13 38.57 32.65
N ASP A 38 0.87 37.56 32.19
CA ASP A 38 1.75 37.68 31.01
C ASP A 38 1.12 37.01 29.79
N ILE A 39 0.88 37.82 28.75
CA ILE A 39 0.28 37.38 27.48
C ILE A 39 1.26 36.66 26.56
N THR A 40 2.55 36.68 26.87
CA THR A 40 3.63 36.09 26.06
C THR A 40 3.99 34.66 26.48
N VAL A 41 3.18 34.07 27.36
CA VAL A 41 3.42 32.73 27.93
C VAL A 41 2.58 31.69 27.24
N ASP A 42 3.23 30.61 26.82
CA ASP A 42 2.59 29.38 26.40
C ASP A 42 2.30 28.51 27.62
N TYR A 43 1.05 28.07 27.76
CA TYR A 43 0.60 27.26 28.89
C TYR A 43 0.33 25.82 28.47
N PHE A 44 0.73 24.88 29.32
CA PHE A 44 0.56 23.44 29.13
C PHE A 44 -0.05 22.79 30.37
N ILE A 45 -0.83 21.73 30.15
CA ILE A 45 -1.43 20.90 31.18
C ILE A 45 -0.76 19.52 31.09
N HIS A 46 0.09 19.20 32.05
CA HIS A 46 0.76 17.91 32.11
C HIS A 46 -0.04 16.94 32.98
N LEU A 47 -0.27 15.75 32.45
CA LEU A 47 -0.99 14.66 33.08
C LEU A 47 -0.04 13.49 33.30
N ARG A 48 -0.09 12.86 34.48
CA ARG A 48 0.62 11.61 34.76
C ARG A 48 -0.33 10.60 35.39
N PHE A 49 -0.34 9.40 34.85
CA PHE A 49 -1.25 8.35 35.26
C PHE A 49 -0.54 7.29 36.11
N ALA A 50 -1.33 6.48 36.84
CA ALA A 50 -0.81 5.48 37.77
C ALA A 50 0.01 4.36 37.08
N ASP A 51 -0.26 4.09 35.80
CA ASP A 51 0.48 3.13 34.98
C ASP A 51 1.84 3.68 34.48
N GLY A 52 2.17 4.93 34.82
CA GLY A 52 3.40 5.62 34.41
C GLY A 52 3.30 6.34 33.07
N SER A 53 2.16 6.26 32.37
CA SER A 53 1.94 7.05 31.16
C SER A 53 1.82 8.54 31.49
N VAL A 54 2.19 9.39 30.52
CA VAL A 54 2.13 10.85 30.64
C VAL A 54 1.49 11.44 29.40
N ASN A 55 0.76 12.54 29.57
CA ASN A 55 0.20 13.31 28.47
C ASN A 55 0.43 14.81 28.70
N SER A 56 0.46 15.60 27.63
CA SER A 56 0.56 17.06 27.71
C SER A 56 -0.48 17.67 26.79
N VAL A 57 -1.37 18.49 27.36
CA VAL A 57 -2.50 19.08 26.67
C VAL A 57 -2.31 20.60 26.58
N ILE A 58 -2.61 21.16 25.42
CA ILE A 58 -2.69 22.61 25.23
C ILE A 58 -4.11 23.05 25.62
N PRO A 59 -4.27 24.04 26.52
CA PRO A 59 -5.58 24.59 26.86
C PRO A 59 -6.35 25.06 25.62
N ASP A 60 -7.64 24.79 25.56
CA ASP A 60 -8.55 25.21 24.49
C ASP A 60 -8.78 26.72 24.48
N SER A 61 -8.72 27.37 25.64
CA SER A 61 -8.67 28.83 25.71
C SER A 61 -7.88 29.35 26.90
N ILE A 62 -7.32 30.54 26.71
CA ILE A 62 -6.50 31.27 27.68
C ILE A 62 -7.05 32.68 27.73
N ALA A 63 -7.40 33.16 28.92
CA ALA A 63 -7.88 34.52 29.16
C ALA A 63 -7.06 35.14 30.29
N ILE A 64 -6.58 36.35 30.09
CA ILE A 64 -5.68 37.04 31.02
C ILE A 64 -6.34 38.35 31.44
N ASP A 65 -6.41 38.59 32.74
CA ASP A 65 -6.91 39.83 33.33
C ASP A 65 -5.98 40.33 34.45
N GLU A 66 -6.37 41.43 35.11
CA GLU A 66 -5.60 42.05 36.20
C GLU A 66 -5.44 41.14 37.44
N THR A 67 -6.18 40.04 37.53
CA THR A 67 -6.16 39.09 38.66
C THR A 67 -5.32 37.85 38.39
N GLY A 68 -5.13 37.49 37.12
CA GLY A 68 -4.30 36.35 36.71
C GLY A 68 -4.64 35.78 35.34
N THR A 69 -4.22 34.54 35.11
CA THR A 69 -4.46 33.80 33.87
C THR A 69 -5.45 32.67 34.09
N LYS A 70 -6.56 32.70 33.36
CA LYS A 70 -7.56 31.63 33.29
C LYS A 70 -7.26 30.71 32.11
N LEU A 71 -7.17 29.41 32.38
CA LEU A 71 -7.03 28.35 31.38
C LEU A 71 -8.32 27.53 31.32
N VAL A 72 -8.76 27.17 30.12
CA VAL A 72 -9.90 26.28 29.89
C VAL A 72 -9.42 25.08 29.10
N TRP A 73 -9.72 23.89 29.61
CA TRP A 73 -9.42 22.61 28.97
C TRP A 73 -10.72 21.88 28.70
N LYS A 74 -11.00 21.61 27.42
CA LYS A 74 -12.10 20.73 27.02
C LYS A 74 -11.57 19.30 26.97
N VAL A 75 -11.96 18.49 27.95
CA VAL A 75 -11.47 17.13 28.12
C VAL A 75 -11.95 16.27 26.95
N ARG A 76 -11.01 15.79 26.13
CA ARG A 76 -11.28 14.90 24.99
C ARG A 76 -11.02 13.45 25.36
N LYS A 77 -11.63 12.54 24.59
CA LYS A 77 -11.45 11.07 24.73
C LYS A 77 -9.98 10.63 24.76
N ASN A 78 -9.10 11.35 24.06
CA ASN A 78 -7.68 11.00 23.95
C ASN A 78 -6.80 11.75 24.97
N ASP A 79 -7.36 12.56 25.84
CA ASP A 79 -6.56 13.29 26.83
C ASP A 79 -6.29 12.42 28.07
N ILE A 80 -7.25 11.58 28.45
CA ILE A 80 -7.22 10.71 29.63
C ILE A 80 -7.12 9.25 29.16
N PHE A 81 -6.00 8.61 29.47
CA PHE A 81 -5.71 7.26 28.98
C PHE A 81 -6.28 6.14 29.86
N MET A 82 -6.54 6.42 31.13
CA MET A 82 -7.08 5.44 32.07
C MET A 82 -8.03 6.07 33.07
N HIS A 83 -9.03 5.29 33.49
CA HIS A 83 -9.90 5.64 34.61
C HIS A 83 -9.13 5.55 35.94
N GLY A 84 -9.55 6.34 36.92
CA GLY A 84 -8.94 6.42 38.23
C GLY A 84 -8.18 7.72 38.48
N TYR A 85 -7.28 7.68 39.47
CA TYR A 85 -6.51 8.85 39.89
C TYR A 85 -5.36 9.17 38.93
N PHE A 86 -5.18 10.46 38.63
CA PHE A 86 -4.04 10.97 37.88
C PHE A 86 -3.52 12.27 38.48
N GLU A 87 -2.23 12.54 38.27
CA GLU A 87 -1.56 13.77 38.67
C GLU A 87 -1.65 14.80 37.54
N LEU A 88 -1.93 16.06 37.88
CA LEU A 88 -1.98 17.19 36.96
C LEU A 88 -1.04 18.30 37.43
N GLN A 89 -0.29 18.88 36.50
CA GLN A 89 0.55 20.04 36.72
C GLN A 89 0.37 21.06 35.59
N LEU A 90 0.25 22.34 35.92
CA LEU A 90 0.24 23.41 34.94
C LEU A 90 1.66 23.94 34.79
N GLU A 91 2.09 24.14 33.54
CA GLU A 91 3.38 24.74 33.20
C GLU A 91 3.15 25.95 32.31
N GLY A 92 3.90 27.02 32.56
CA GLY A 92 3.98 28.16 31.65
C GLY A 92 5.42 28.40 31.20
N ARG A 93 5.60 28.63 29.90
CA ARG A 93 6.87 28.94 29.26
C ARG A 93 6.80 30.31 28.60
N GLY A 94 7.59 31.27 29.08
CA GLY A 94 7.67 32.60 28.47
C GLY A 94 8.77 32.72 27.43
N GLU A 95 8.68 33.74 26.57
CA GLU A 95 9.62 33.99 25.45
C GLU A 95 11.09 34.11 25.87
N ASN A 96 11.37 34.56 27.10
CA ASN A 96 12.73 34.70 27.63
C ASN A 96 13.31 33.41 28.21
N GLY A 97 12.67 32.26 27.98
CA GLY A 97 13.10 30.95 28.48
C GLY A 97 12.82 30.72 29.95
N TYR A 98 12.04 31.60 30.62
CA TYR A 98 11.58 31.34 31.96
C TYR A 98 10.47 30.28 31.93
N VAL A 99 10.54 29.34 32.88
CA VAL A 99 9.55 28.28 33.05
C VAL A 99 9.07 28.33 34.49
N PHE A 100 7.77 28.30 34.69
CA PHE A 100 7.19 28.06 36.00
C PHE A 100 6.28 26.84 35.93
N GLN A 101 6.17 26.15 37.07
CA GLN A 101 5.27 25.02 37.22
C GLN A 101 4.46 25.21 38.50
N THR A 102 3.17 24.87 38.44
CA THR A 102 2.34 24.84 39.64
C THR A 102 2.68 23.64 40.51
N GLN A 103 2.11 23.61 41.72
CA GLN A 103 2.06 22.38 42.48
C GLN A 103 1.29 21.31 41.70
N ILE A 104 1.71 20.06 41.89
CA ILE A 104 1.01 18.89 41.35
C ILE A 104 -0.27 18.70 42.17
N VAL A 105 -1.39 18.51 41.49
CA VAL A 105 -2.67 18.17 42.09
C VAL A 105 -3.13 16.80 41.60
N THR A 106 -3.80 16.04 42.47
CA THR A 106 -4.37 14.74 42.09
C THR A 106 -5.84 14.93 41.75
N LEU A 107 -6.25 14.41 40.59
CA LEU A 107 -7.62 14.39 40.09
C LEU A 107 -8.08 12.94 39.89
N TYR A 108 -9.38 12.74 39.69
CA TYR A 108 -9.98 11.42 39.46
C TYR A 108 -10.85 11.46 38.20
N ALA A 109 -10.65 10.51 37.28
CA ALA A 109 -11.48 10.31 36.10
C ALA A 109 -12.33 9.05 36.27
N ASP A 110 -13.66 9.20 36.27
CA ASP A 110 -14.57 8.06 36.39
C ASP A 110 -14.71 7.29 35.07
N GLU A 111 -15.27 6.08 35.14
CA GLU A 111 -15.66 5.32 33.95
C GLU A 111 -16.74 6.09 33.18
N SER A 112 -16.49 6.38 31.90
CA SER A 112 -17.52 6.98 31.05
C SER A 112 -18.63 5.97 30.83
N ILE A 113 -19.87 6.34 31.18
CA ILE A 113 -21.06 5.57 30.78
C ILE A 113 -21.01 5.45 29.25
N PRO A 114 -21.12 4.25 28.66
CA PRO A 114 -21.14 4.11 27.21
C PRO A 114 -22.28 4.97 26.66
N ILE A 115 -21.94 6.01 25.91
CA ILE A 115 -22.93 6.64 25.03
C ILE A 115 -23.27 5.53 24.04
N GLU A 116 -24.50 5.01 24.09
CA GLU A 116 -24.97 4.03 23.11
C GLU A 116 -24.68 4.59 21.71
N ASP A 117 -23.72 3.96 21.02
CA ASP A 117 -23.35 4.30 19.66
C ASP A 117 -24.61 4.18 18.80
N LYS A 118 -25.20 5.32 18.43
CA LYS A 118 -26.25 5.39 17.41
C LYS A 118 -25.78 4.85 16.05
N GLU A 119 -24.50 4.49 15.91
CA GLU A 119 -23.94 3.76 14.77
C GLU A 119 -24.38 2.29 14.67
N TYR A 120 -24.87 1.67 15.76
CA TYR A 120 -25.33 0.25 15.72
C TYR A 120 -26.50 0.01 14.77
N LEU A 121 -27.22 1.06 14.35
CA LEU A 121 -28.34 1.00 13.40
C LEU A 121 -27.98 1.51 12.00
N ASN A 122 -26.72 1.92 11.75
CA ASN A 122 -26.30 2.42 10.45
C ASN A 122 -26.03 1.25 9.47
N PRO A 123 -26.80 1.09 8.38
CA PRO A 123 -26.62 0.01 7.41
C PRO A 123 -25.23 -0.01 6.73
N ASN A 124 -24.48 1.09 6.84
CA ASN A 124 -23.15 1.25 6.25
C ASN A 124 -22.00 1.10 7.26
N SER A 125 -22.27 0.70 8.51
CA SER A 125 -21.22 0.50 9.53
C SER A 125 -20.34 -0.71 9.21
N GLU A 126 -19.02 -0.54 9.29
CA GLU A 126 -18.04 -1.63 9.14
C GLU A 126 -18.29 -2.78 10.13
N THR A 127 -18.82 -2.47 11.30
CA THR A 127 -19.18 -3.44 12.34
C THR A 127 -20.27 -4.42 11.90
N LEU A 128 -21.23 -3.97 11.07
CA LEU A 128 -22.26 -4.84 10.49
C LEU A 128 -21.69 -5.79 9.45
N LYS A 129 -20.81 -5.29 8.56
CA LYS A 129 -20.12 -6.12 7.56
C LYS A 129 -19.24 -7.19 8.22
N LEU A 130 -18.47 -6.80 9.24
CA LEU A 130 -17.65 -7.73 10.01
C LEU A 130 -18.48 -8.84 10.67
N ARG A 131 -19.70 -8.52 11.15
CA ARG A 131 -20.61 -9.52 11.72
C ARG A 131 -21.15 -10.49 10.67
N GLU A 132 -21.54 -9.99 9.50
CA GLU A 132 -21.99 -10.84 8.39
C GLU A 132 -20.87 -11.75 7.88
N GLU A 133 -19.65 -11.24 7.76
CA GLU A 133 -18.47 -12.03 7.41
C GLU A 133 -18.17 -13.10 8.47
N THR A 134 -18.25 -12.75 9.74
CA THR A 134 -18.04 -13.71 10.85
C THR A 134 -19.10 -14.81 10.84
N GLN A 135 -20.36 -14.46 10.57
CA GLN A 135 -21.45 -15.44 10.47
C GLN A 135 -21.24 -16.39 9.29
N LYS A 136 -20.81 -15.86 8.13
CA LYS A 136 -20.49 -16.67 6.96
C LYS A 136 -19.35 -17.65 7.23
N LEU A 137 -18.26 -17.19 7.86
CA LEU A 137 -17.13 -18.04 8.27
C LEU A 137 -17.56 -19.15 9.23
N LEU A 138 -18.46 -18.83 10.16
CA LEU A 138 -19.01 -19.82 11.10
C LEU A 138 -19.79 -20.91 10.37
N ASP A 139 -20.59 -20.55 9.37
CA ASP A 139 -21.39 -21.52 8.61
C ASP A 139 -20.53 -22.38 7.66
N GLU A 140 -19.49 -21.80 7.05
CA GLU A 140 -18.47 -22.55 6.30
C GLU A 140 -17.73 -23.57 7.20
N THR A 141 -17.42 -23.17 8.43
CA THR A 141 -16.76 -24.05 9.42
C THR A 141 -17.65 -25.23 9.81
N LYS A 142 -18.96 -25.01 10.00
CA LYS A 142 -19.92 -26.09 10.28
C LYS A 142 -20.03 -27.08 9.11
N LEU A 143 -20.01 -26.58 7.88
CA LEU A 143 -20.04 -27.42 6.69
C LEU A 143 -18.78 -28.28 6.60
N CYS A 144 -17.60 -27.67 6.79
CA CYS A 144 -16.32 -28.37 6.82
C CYS A 144 -16.31 -29.48 7.90
N ARG A 145 -16.86 -29.20 9.09
CA ARG A 145 -16.98 -30.20 10.16
C ARG A 145 -17.82 -31.40 9.76
N THR A 146 -18.93 -31.16 9.05
CA THR A 146 -19.83 -32.21 8.57
C THR A 146 -19.13 -33.12 7.55
N GLU A 147 -18.34 -32.55 6.65
CA GLU A 147 -17.56 -33.34 5.68
C GLU A 147 -16.45 -34.15 6.37
N ILE A 148 -15.76 -33.58 7.36
CA ILE A 148 -14.77 -34.30 8.17
C ILE A 148 -15.40 -35.52 8.86
N ASP A 149 -16.59 -35.36 9.44
CA ASP A 149 -17.28 -36.47 10.11
C ASP A 149 -17.70 -37.57 9.13
N LYS A 150 -18.12 -37.22 7.90
CA LYS A 150 -18.38 -38.19 6.82
C LYS A 150 -17.11 -38.94 6.42
N THR A 151 -16.01 -38.23 6.19
CA THR A 151 -14.71 -38.84 5.83
C THR A 151 -14.22 -39.76 6.93
N LYS A 152 -14.36 -39.36 8.20
CA LYS A 152 -13.99 -40.21 9.35
C LYS A 152 -14.79 -41.51 9.36
N LYS A 153 -16.09 -41.46 9.10
CA LYS A 153 -16.95 -42.66 9.00
C LYS A 153 -16.52 -43.59 7.86
N LEU A 154 -16.13 -43.02 6.72
CA LEU A 154 -15.60 -43.80 5.59
C LEU A 154 -14.27 -44.47 5.93
N ILE A 155 -13.37 -43.77 6.64
CA ILE A 155 -12.09 -44.33 7.12
C ILE A 155 -12.35 -45.47 8.12
N GLU A 156 -13.28 -45.29 9.06
CA GLU A 156 -13.65 -46.35 10.01
C GLU A 156 -14.28 -47.57 9.33
N GLN A 157 -15.00 -47.37 8.21
CA GLN A 157 -15.57 -48.46 7.40
C GLN A 157 -14.54 -49.16 6.50
N SER A 158 -13.48 -48.46 6.09
CA SER A 158 -12.38 -48.99 5.28
C SER A 158 -11.27 -49.63 6.11
N ASP A 159 -11.33 -49.49 7.44
CA ASP A 159 -10.42 -50.16 8.38
C ASP A 159 -10.63 -51.69 8.37
N ILE A 160 -9.89 -52.33 7.48
CA ILE A 160 -9.85 -53.78 7.24
C ILE A 160 -9.37 -54.58 8.46
N THR A 161 -8.67 -53.96 9.42
CA THR A 161 -8.19 -54.65 10.63
C THR A 161 -9.31 -55.09 11.57
N LYS A 162 -10.51 -54.50 11.44
CA LYS A 162 -11.72 -54.90 12.19
C LYS A 162 -12.60 -55.92 11.45
N LYS A 163 -12.27 -56.23 10.20
CA LYS A 163 -12.95 -57.22 9.36
C LYS A 163 -12.15 -58.52 9.18
N GLU A 164 -10.91 -58.57 9.67
CA GLU A 164 -10.10 -59.80 9.73
C GLU A 164 -10.63 -60.73 10.83
N ASP A 165 -11.20 -61.87 10.44
CA ASP A 165 -11.28 -63.03 11.33
C ASP A 165 -9.88 -63.67 11.37
N ASN A 166 -9.09 -63.28 12.38
CA ASN A 166 -7.71 -63.75 12.56
C ASN A 166 -7.59 -65.28 12.68
N SER A 167 -8.71 -66.01 12.83
CA SER A 167 -8.76 -67.47 12.80
C SER A 167 -8.49 -68.07 11.41
N ASN A 168 -8.70 -67.32 10.31
CA ASN A 168 -8.65 -67.84 8.94
C ASN A 168 -7.47 -67.30 8.11
N LYS A 169 -6.47 -66.71 8.76
CA LYS A 169 -5.29 -66.14 8.10
C LYS A 169 -4.35 -67.25 7.63
N VAL A 170 -4.34 -67.48 6.32
CA VAL A 170 -3.47 -68.45 5.68
C VAL A 170 -2.23 -67.74 5.13
N SER A 171 -1.03 -68.19 5.51
CA SER A 171 0.23 -67.52 5.11
C SER A 171 0.89 -68.15 3.88
N ASP A 172 0.42 -69.32 3.46
CA ASP A 172 0.95 -70.09 2.34
C ASP A 172 -0.19 -70.82 1.59
N SER A 173 -0.12 -70.91 0.26
CA SER A 173 -1.17 -71.54 -0.55
C SER A 173 -1.40 -73.02 -0.24
N SER A 174 -0.39 -73.70 0.31
CA SER A 174 -0.48 -75.10 0.70
C SER A 174 -1.39 -75.37 1.91
N GLN A 175 -1.74 -74.32 2.67
CA GLN A 175 -2.57 -74.40 3.87
C GLN A 175 -4.07 -74.18 3.56
N ILE A 176 -4.44 -74.02 2.28
CA ILE A 176 -5.84 -73.89 1.84
C ILE A 176 -6.43 -75.29 1.65
N THR A 177 -7.22 -75.74 2.63
CA THR A 177 -7.85 -77.08 2.62
C THR A 177 -9.31 -77.06 2.20
N ASP A 178 -9.98 -75.90 2.24
CA ASP A 178 -11.36 -75.70 1.81
C ASP A 178 -11.52 -74.35 1.08
N TYR A 179 -11.76 -74.43 -0.23
CA TYR A 179 -11.90 -73.27 -1.12
C TYR A 179 -13.23 -72.51 -0.95
N THR A 180 -14.13 -72.96 -0.07
CA THR A 180 -15.43 -72.32 0.19
C THR A 180 -15.49 -71.54 1.50
N GLN A 181 -14.55 -71.75 2.44
CA GLN A 181 -14.58 -71.12 3.77
C GLN A 181 -13.40 -70.18 4.07
N ASN A 182 -12.24 -70.32 3.43
CA ASN A 182 -11.08 -69.44 3.66
C ASN A 182 -11.06 -68.28 2.65
N TYR A 183 -10.83 -67.04 3.12
CA TYR A 183 -11.17 -65.84 2.38
C TYR A 183 -9.99 -65.17 1.64
N PRO A 184 -10.23 -64.55 0.46
CA PRO A 184 -11.48 -64.61 -0.31
C PRO A 184 -11.45 -65.78 -1.28
N SER A 185 -12.48 -66.62 -1.25
CA SER A 185 -12.73 -67.52 -2.37
C SER A 185 -12.89 -66.68 -3.64
N ILE A 186 -12.37 -67.16 -4.76
CA ILE A 186 -12.42 -66.47 -6.07
C ILE A 186 -13.84 -65.96 -6.38
N LYS A 187 -14.86 -66.72 -5.94
CA LYS A 187 -16.27 -66.37 -6.05
C LYS A 187 -16.64 -65.04 -5.37
N TYR A 188 -16.14 -64.75 -4.17
CA TYR A 188 -16.45 -63.47 -3.51
C TYR A 188 -15.83 -62.27 -4.23
N LEU A 189 -14.62 -62.42 -4.76
CA LEU A 189 -13.95 -61.37 -5.54
C LEU A 189 -14.69 -61.11 -6.85
N THR A 190 -15.12 -62.17 -7.54
CA THR A 190 -15.94 -62.07 -8.75
C THR A 190 -17.32 -61.46 -8.48
N ASP A 191 -17.98 -61.81 -7.38
CA ASP A 191 -19.35 -61.34 -7.12
C ASP A 191 -19.41 -59.90 -6.57
N ASN A 192 -18.32 -59.36 -5.99
CA ASN A 192 -18.36 -58.06 -5.29
C ASN A 192 -17.34 -57.01 -5.77
N TYR A 193 -16.24 -57.41 -6.43
CA TYR A 193 -15.16 -56.50 -6.81
C TYR A 193 -14.83 -56.52 -8.30
N TRP A 194 -15.07 -57.64 -8.98
CA TRP A 194 -14.90 -57.76 -10.42
C TRP A 194 -16.25 -57.92 -11.09
N ASP A 195 -16.86 -56.81 -11.49
CA ASP A 195 -17.99 -56.86 -12.42
C ASP A 195 -17.51 -57.63 -13.66
N SER A 196 -18.11 -58.78 -13.95
CA SER A 196 -17.61 -59.78 -14.91
C SER A 196 -17.72 -59.34 -16.38
N ALA A 197 -17.74 -58.03 -16.64
CA ALA A 197 -17.92 -57.44 -17.96
C ALA A 197 -16.76 -56.54 -18.41
N ASP A 198 -16.00 -55.91 -17.53
CA ASP A 198 -15.04 -54.86 -17.93
C ASP A 198 -13.60 -55.13 -17.47
N SER A 199 -13.02 -56.24 -17.92
CA SER A 199 -11.56 -56.38 -17.95
C SER A 199 -11.05 -55.67 -19.21
N TYR A 200 -10.74 -54.37 -19.10
CA TYR A 200 -10.07 -53.67 -20.19
C TYR A 200 -8.76 -54.37 -20.56
N SER A 201 -8.56 -54.65 -21.85
CA SER A 201 -7.26 -55.14 -22.34
C SER A 201 -6.17 -54.10 -22.06
N SER A 202 -4.91 -54.53 -21.97
CA SER A 202 -3.76 -53.60 -21.88
C SER A 202 -3.82 -52.52 -22.97
N ASP A 203 -4.29 -52.90 -24.16
CA ASP A 203 -4.42 -51.98 -25.30
C ASP A 203 -5.52 -50.91 -25.08
N GLU A 204 -6.61 -51.27 -24.39
CA GLU A 204 -7.68 -50.31 -24.05
C GLU A 204 -7.24 -49.37 -22.93
N VAL A 205 -6.48 -49.88 -21.96
CA VAL A 205 -5.88 -49.06 -20.89
C VAL A 205 -4.90 -48.05 -21.50
N ASP A 206 -4.01 -48.48 -22.40
CA ASP A 206 -3.07 -47.59 -23.09
C ASP A 206 -3.80 -46.57 -23.97
N THR A 207 -4.88 -46.97 -24.64
CA THR A 207 -5.70 -46.04 -25.44
C THR A 207 -6.37 -44.98 -24.56
N LEU A 208 -6.93 -45.37 -23.42
CA LEU A 208 -7.55 -44.44 -22.45
C LEU A 208 -6.50 -43.53 -21.78
N LEU A 209 -5.31 -44.06 -21.50
CA LEU A 209 -4.20 -43.29 -20.93
C LEU A 209 -3.68 -42.25 -21.93
N ASN A 210 -3.48 -42.65 -23.18
CA ASN A 210 -3.06 -41.77 -24.27
C ASN A 210 -4.12 -40.70 -24.57
N ALA A 211 -5.41 -41.05 -24.56
CA ALA A 211 -6.50 -40.08 -24.70
C ALA A 211 -6.55 -39.05 -23.55
N LYS A 212 -6.12 -39.43 -22.33
CA LYS A 212 -5.97 -38.50 -21.20
C LYS A 212 -4.68 -37.70 -21.24
N ALA A 213 -3.59 -38.26 -21.79
CA ALA A 213 -2.31 -37.58 -21.98
C ALA A 213 -2.40 -36.52 -23.10
N ASP A 214 -3.13 -36.81 -24.17
CA ASP A 214 -3.53 -35.86 -25.23
C ASP A 214 -4.70 -34.97 -24.76
N ASN A 215 -4.53 -34.33 -23.61
CA ASN A 215 -5.46 -33.32 -23.12
C ASN A 215 -5.32 -32.04 -23.97
N LYS A 216 -5.87 -32.08 -25.19
CA LYS A 216 -5.91 -30.99 -26.15
C LYS A 216 -6.30 -29.64 -25.50
N PRO A 217 -7.31 -29.56 -24.61
CA PRO A 217 -7.61 -28.33 -23.86
C PRO A 217 -6.43 -27.79 -23.04
N LEU A 218 -5.65 -28.65 -22.38
CA LEU A 218 -4.48 -28.25 -21.59
C LEU A 218 -3.35 -27.76 -22.50
N ASN A 219 -3.08 -28.47 -23.59
CA ASN A 219 -2.03 -28.09 -24.56
C ASN A 219 -2.35 -26.76 -25.23
N GLU A 220 -3.61 -26.54 -25.63
CA GLU A 220 -4.05 -25.24 -26.15
C GLU A 220 -3.94 -24.11 -25.12
N ARG A 221 -4.19 -24.39 -23.83
CA ARG A 221 -3.99 -23.40 -22.76
C ARG A 221 -2.52 -23.06 -22.58
N LEU A 222 -1.63 -24.03 -22.67
CA LEU A 222 -0.17 -23.82 -22.62
C LEU A 222 0.29 -22.96 -23.80
N THR A 223 -0.08 -23.30 -25.03
CA THR A 223 0.27 -22.49 -26.22
C THR A 223 -0.28 -21.06 -26.12
N ARG A 224 -1.51 -20.87 -25.62
CA ARG A 224 -2.07 -19.53 -25.40
C ARG A 224 -1.32 -18.76 -24.30
N MET A 225 -0.88 -19.43 -23.23
CA MET A 225 -0.05 -18.80 -22.20
C MET A 225 1.31 -18.40 -22.75
N ASP A 226 1.99 -19.25 -23.52
CA ASP A 226 3.29 -18.94 -24.14
C ASP A 226 3.20 -17.73 -25.08
N MET A 227 2.18 -17.69 -25.95
CA MET A 227 1.93 -16.53 -26.82
C MET A 227 1.57 -15.27 -26.02
N SER A 228 0.81 -15.41 -24.93
CA SER A 228 0.44 -14.27 -24.08
C SER A 228 1.63 -13.72 -23.29
N ILE A 229 2.54 -14.57 -22.83
CA ILE A 229 3.75 -14.16 -22.09
C ILE A 229 4.74 -13.48 -23.05
N GLY A 230 4.98 -14.07 -24.24
CA GLY A 230 5.85 -13.47 -25.25
C GLY A 230 5.35 -12.10 -25.73
N SER A 231 4.06 -12.00 -26.06
CA SER A 231 3.46 -10.72 -26.49
C SER A 231 3.47 -9.65 -25.38
N LYS A 232 3.25 -10.02 -24.11
CA LYS A 232 3.37 -9.07 -22.99
C LYS A 232 4.82 -8.61 -22.79
N TYR A 233 5.80 -9.50 -22.90
CA TYR A 233 7.21 -9.16 -22.72
C TYR A 233 7.71 -8.16 -23.78
N ASP A 234 7.31 -8.33 -25.05
CA ASP A 234 7.75 -7.48 -26.15
C ASP A 234 7.00 -6.14 -26.23
N SER A 235 5.69 -6.11 -25.95
CA SER A 235 4.86 -4.90 -26.12
C SER A 235 4.82 -3.98 -24.90
N SER A 236 5.11 -4.47 -23.69
CA SER A 236 5.08 -3.63 -22.48
C SER A 236 6.35 -2.81 -22.26
N ASN A 237 7.42 -3.09 -23.02
CA ASN A 237 8.72 -2.43 -22.86
C ASN A 237 9.06 -1.46 -24.00
N ILE A 238 8.30 -1.44 -25.10
CA ILE A 238 8.57 -0.60 -26.27
C ILE A 238 7.39 0.35 -26.54
N GLU A 239 7.66 1.65 -26.53
CA GLU A 239 6.68 2.71 -26.84
C GLU A 239 7.19 3.51 -28.04
N LEU A 240 6.40 3.53 -29.12
CA LEU A 240 6.71 4.26 -30.35
C LEU A 240 5.78 5.47 -30.49
N GLY A 241 6.34 6.60 -30.91
CA GLY A 241 5.52 7.78 -31.14
C GLY A 241 6.22 8.91 -31.86
N THR A 242 5.48 10.00 -31.99
CA THR A 242 5.93 11.23 -32.64
C THR A 242 5.64 12.44 -31.76
N ALA A 243 6.50 13.44 -31.80
CA ALA A 243 6.34 14.70 -31.10
C ALA A 243 6.68 15.87 -32.04
N THR A 244 5.92 16.95 -31.91
CA THR A 244 6.23 18.23 -32.58
C THR A 244 6.99 19.11 -31.61
N LEU A 245 8.20 19.53 -31.99
CA LEU A 245 9.02 20.38 -31.14
C LEU A 245 8.71 21.85 -31.40
N THR A 246 8.70 22.65 -30.34
CA THR A 246 8.34 24.07 -30.43
C THR A 246 9.59 24.93 -30.31
N PRO A 247 9.86 25.87 -31.22
CA PRO A 247 10.98 26.79 -31.06
C PRO A 247 10.85 27.63 -29.79
N TYR A 248 11.98 27.88 -29.12
CA TYR A 248 12.00 28.87 -28.05
C TYR A 248 11.56 30.23 -28.58
N SER A 249 10.85 31.02 -27.75
CA SER A 249 10.08 32.18 -28.20
C SER A 249 10.87 33.21 -29.01
N THR A 250 12.17 33.34 -28.75
CA THR A 250 13.08 34.25 -29.48
C THR A 250 13.65 33.67 -30.77
N GLN A 251 13.21 32.48 -31.21
CA GLN A 251 13.78 31.73 -32.34
C GLN A 251 12.72 31.21 -33.32
N ILE A 252 11.47 31.63 -33.15
CA ILE A 252 10.33 31.19 -33.98
C ILE A 252 10.55 31.52 -35.46
N ASP A 253 11.19 32.65 -35.75
CA ASP A 253 11.52 33.10 -37.10
C ASP A 253 12.58 32.21 -37.79
N LYS A 254 13.43 31.52 -37.01
CA LYS A 254 14.54 30.70 -37.53
C LYS A 254 14.10 29.29 -37.95
N ILE A 255 12.99 28.78 -37.42
CA ILE A 255 12.57 27.38 -37.57
C ILE A 255 11.23 27.33 -38.30
N LYS A 256 11.20 26.59 -39.41
CA LYS A 256 9.96 26.34 -40.16
C LYS A 256 9.14 25.24 -39.51
N SER A 257 9.80 24.14 -39.14
CA SER A 257 9.18 23.03 -38.40
C SER A 257 10.25 22.17 -37.72
N ALA A 258 9.84 21.45 -36.68
CA ALA A 258 10.68 20.47 -36.01
C ALA A 258 9.83 19.31 -35.52
N THR A 259 10.24 18.09 -35.87
CA THR A 259 9.55 16.85 -35.49
C THR A 259 10.52 15.86 -34.91
N CYS A 260 10.04 15.04 -33.98
CA CYS A 260 10.79 13.99 -33.32
C CYS A 260 10.04 12.67 -33.46
N LEU A 261 10.70 11.67 -34.01
CA LEU A 261 10.26 10.28 -33.90
C LEU A 261 10.97 9.66 -32.72
N TYR A 262 10.27 8.89 -31.89
CA TYR A 262 10.89 8.25 -30.72
C TYR A 262 10.51 6.78 -30.59
N GLU A 263 11.46 6.03 -30.04
CA GLU A 263 11.31 4.66 -29.60
C GLU A 263 11.87 4.56 -28.18
N LYS A 264 10.97 4.38 -27.22
CA LYS A 264 11.31 4.19 -25.81
C LYS A 264 11.38 2.70 -25.53
N ILE A 265 12.49 2.24 -24.97
CA ILE A 265 12.78 0.87 -24.58
C ILE A 265 13.12 0.87 -23.08
N GLY A 266 12.13 0.60 -22.22
CA GLY A 266 12.27 0.74 -20.78
C GLY A 266 12.67 2.16 -20.36
N ASP A 267 13.87 2.30 -19.76
CA ASP A 267 14.45 3.56 -19.28
C ASP A 267 15.33 4.28 -20.32
N ILE A 268 15.42 3.75 -21.55
CA ILE A 268 16.19 4.33 -22.65
C ILE A 268 15.23 4.83 -23.71
N VAL A 269 15.53 5.96 -24.35
CA VAL A 269 14.83 6.41 -25.54
C VAL A 269 15.83 6.68 -26.66
N ILE A 270 15.46 6.24 -27.87
CA ILE A 270 16.11 6.59 -29.13
C ILE A 270 15.20 7.62 -29.80
N VAL A 271 15.76 8.78 -30.16
CA VAL A 271 15.03 9.84 -30.85
C VAL A 271 15.70 10.20 -32.16
N ASN A 272 14.89 10.41 -33.19
CA ASN A 272 15.31 10.96 -34.47
C ASN A 272 14.60 12.28 -34.68
N VAL A 273 15.35 13.38 -34.59
CA VAL A 273 14.82 14.72 -34.71
C VAL A 273 15.15 15.28 -36.09
N THR A 274 14.12 15.77 -36.76
CA THR A 274 14.23 16.48 -38.04
C THR A 274 13.84 17.94 -37.82
N VAL A 275 14.75 18.86 -38.12
CA VAL A 275 14.52 20.30 -38.04
C VAL A 275 14.58 20.88 -39.44
N ILE A 276 13.55 21.61 -39.86
CA ILE A 276 13.52 22.36 -41.12
C ILE A 276 13.71 23.84 -40.79
N MET A 277 14.78 24.41 -41.30
CA MET A 277 15.19 25.79 -41.01
C MET A 277 14.57 26.78 -42.01
N ASN A 278 14.27 27.99 -41.55
CA ASN A 278 14.09 29.13 -42.43
C ASN A 278 15.47 29.67 -42.87
N ALA A 279 15.50 30.50 -43.92
CA ALA A 279 16.72 31.20 -44.29
C ALA A 279 17.16 32.13 -43.14
N THR A 280 18.29 31.82 -42.51
CA THR A 280 18.79 32.56 -41.35
C THR A 280 20.27 32.31 -41.13
N SER A 281 20.92 33.21 -40.39
CA SER A 281 22.30 33.04 -39.93
C SER A 281 22.33 32.62 -38.47
N LEU A 282 23.25 31.71 -38.15
CA LEU A 282 23.59 31.31 -36.78
C LEU A 282 25.06 31.62 -36.56
N ASP A 283 25.37 32.50 -35.61
CA ASP A 283 26.76 32.75 -35.23
C ASP A 283 27.39 31.51 -34.59
N GLY A 284 28.72 31.43 -34.59
CA GLY A 284 29.45 30.26 -34.11
C GLY A 284 29.20 29.87 -32.64
N THR A 285 28.67 30.78 -31.82
CA THR A 285 28.34 30.50 -30.41
C THR A 285 26.85 30.48 -30.14
N SER A 286 26.02 30.78 -31.13
CA SER A 286 24.57 30.84 -30.99
C SER A 286 23.99 29.44 -30.90
N SER A 287 23.02 29.26 -30.00
CA SER A 287 22.32 28.00 -29.80
C SER A 287 20.87 28.11 -30.27
N ILE A 288 20.38 27.10 -30.97
CA ILE A 288 18.95 26.88 -31.19
C ILE A 288 18.43 25.98 -30.06
N SER A 289 17.28 26.34 -29.49
CA SER A 289 16.56 25.60 -28.47
C SER A 289 15.15 25.25 -28.95
N LEU A 290 14.82 23.97 -28.91
CA LEU A 290 13.52 23.42 -29.26
C LEU A 290 12.95 22.72 -28.01
N LEU A 291 11.72 23.09 -27.64
CA LEU A 291 10.99 22.57 -26.50
C LEU A 291 10.18 21.34 -26.89
N ASN A 292 9.62 20.65 -25.89
CA ASN A 292 8.68 19.54 -26.04
C ASN A 292 9.32 18.27 -26.63
N MET A 293 10.56 17.96 -26.26
CA MET A 293 11.06 16.59 -26.44
C MET A 293 10.15 15.61 -25.71
N PRO A 294 9.91 14.41 -26.26
CA PRO A 294 8.96 13.44 -25.70
C PRO A 294 9.33 13.02 -24.27
N PHE A 295 10.62 13.01 -23.93
CA PHE A 295 11.11 12.67 -22.59
C PHE A 295 12.29 13.56 -22.17
N SER A 296 12.40 13.82 -20.87
CA SER A 296 13.56 14.52 -20.28
C SER A 296 14.76 13.61 -20.18
N ASN A 297 15.98 14.12 -20.42
CA ASN A 297 17.18 13.35 -20.15
C ASN A 297 17.48 13.34 -18.65
N LYS A 298 17.45 12.16 -18.01
CA LYS A 298 17.76 11.99 -16.58
C LYS A 298 19.21 11.62 -16.29
N SER A 299 20.02 11.35 -17.32
CA SER A 299 21.44 11.07 -17.14
C SER A 299 22.18 12.29 -16.60
N ASP A 300 23.16 12.07 -15.72
CA ASP A 300 24.12 13.12 -15.31
C ASP A 300 25.18 13.39 -16.39
N VAL A 301 25.29 12.50 -17.38
CA VAL A 301 26.10 12.71 -18.58
C VAL A 301 25.21 13.27 -19.67
N ILE A 302 25.53 14.47 -20.16
CA ILE A 302 24.87 15.07 -21.31
C ILE A 302 25.25 14.26 -22.55
N VAL A 303 24.27 13.56 -23.12
CA VAL A 303 24.44 12.89 -24.41
C VAL A 303 24.46 13.94 -25.49
N HIS A 304 25.52 13.93 -26.28
CA HIS A 304 25.66 14.77 -27.46
C HIS A 304 25.61 13.91 -28.71
N ASP A 305 24.96 14.44 -29.74
CA ASP A 305 25.02 13.91 -31.10
C ASP A 305 25.50 14.99 -32.07
N ILE A 306 25.96 14.56 -33.24
CA ILE A 306 26.35 15.45 -34.33
C ILE A 306 25.20 15.47 -35.34
N GLY A 307 24.45 16.56 -35.34
CA GLY A 307 23.49 16.82 -36.39
C GLY A 307 24.17 17.29 -37.66
N ILE A 308 23.73 16.76 -38.79
CA ILE A 308 24.26 17.13 -40.11
C ILE A 308 23.13 17.78 -40.90
N SER A 309 23.37 18.97 -41.43
CA SER A 309 22.45 19.59 -42.35
C SER A 309 22.59 18.98 -43.75
N LYS A 310 21.53 19.08 -44.55
CA LYS A 310 21.53 18.61 -45.94
C LYS A 310 22.65 19.24 -46.79
N ASN A 311 23.11 20.44 -46.42
CA ASN A 311 24.17 21.16 -47.11
C ASN A 311 25.57 20.97 -46.46
N GLY A 312 25.69 20.07 -45.48
CA GLY A 312 26.96 19.67 -44.87
C GLY A 312 27.37 20.46 -43.64
N GLY A 313 26.51 21.33 -43.10
CA GLY A 313 26.73 21.97 -41.80
C GLY A 313 26.70 20.95 -40.67
N MET A 314 27.62 21.06 -39.70
CA MET A 314 27.71 20.16 -38.55
C MET A 314 27.34 20.90 -37.27
N PHE A 315 26.48 20.29 -36.47
CA PHE A 315 25.93 20.87 -35.25
C PHE A 315 26.08 19.90 -34.09
N ARG A 316 26.50 20.39 -32.93
CA ARG A 316 26.46 19.61 -31.70
C ARG A 316 25.07 19.76 -31.08
N GLY A 317 24.30 18.69 -31.05
CA GLY A 317 22.98 18.62 -30.42
C GLY A 317 23.03 17.90 -29.07
N SER A 318 22.17 18.28 -28.13
CA SER A 318 22.01 17.61 -26.83
C SER A 318 20.60 17.76 -26.29
N VAL A 319 20.12 16.75 -25.53
CA VAL A 319 18.84 16.82 -24.81
C VAL A 319 19.06 17.18 -23.35
N THR A 320 18.34 18.20 -22.88
CA THR A 320 18.46 18.73 -21.51
C THR A 320 17.54 18.00 -20.51
N LYS A 321 17.78 18.22 -19.21
CA LYS A 321 16.90 17.74 -18.13
C LYS A 321 15.49 18.37 -18.17
N SER A 322 15.28 19.44 -18.93
CA SER A 322 13.99 20.10 -19.12
C SER A 322 13.25 19.64 -20.39
N ALA A 323 13.66 18.51 -20.99
CA ALA A 323 13.12 17.98 -22.25
C ALA A 323 13.24 18.96 -23.43
N TRP A 324 14.39 19.64 -23.55
CA TRP A 324 14.67 20.50 -24.71
C TRP A 324 15.78 19.89 -25.55
N LEU A 325 15.66 19.97 -26.88
CA LEU A 325 16.79 19.80 -27.78
C LEU A 325 17.50 21.14 -27.94
N GLN A 326 18.79 21.18 -27.67
CA GLN A 326 19.64 22.33 -27.94
C GLN A 326 20.73 21.95 -28.92
N PHE A 327 20.99 22.80 -29.92
CA PHE A 327 22.12 22.60 -30.82
C PHE A 327 22.86 23.88 -31.17
N THR A 328 24.16 23.74 -31.46
CA THR A 328 25.11 24.82 -31.79
C THR A 328 26.03 24.39 -32.93
N PRO A 329 26.60 25.31 -33.73
CA PRO A 329 27.60 24.94 -34.74
C PRO A 329 28.80 24.22 -34.10
N LEU A 330 29.13 23.02 -34.59
CA LEU A 330 30.13 22.14 -33.96
C LEU A 330 31.52 22.81 -33.86
N ASN A 331 31.92 23.51 -34.92
CA ASN A 331 33.26 24.11 -35.06
C ASN A 331 33.33 25.57 -34.57
N LYS A 332 32.27 26.06 -33.90
CA LYS A 332 32.13 27.46 -33.49
C LYS A 332 32.31 28.48 -34.62
N GLN A 333 31.96 28.09 -35.85
CA GLN A 333 31.93 28.98 -37.01
C GLN A 333 30.49 29.36 -37.32
N ALA A 334 30.29 30.58 -37.82
CA ALA A 334 28.98 31.01 -38.27
C ALA A 334 28.50 30.12 -39.43
N TYR A 335 27.20 29.83 -39.44
CA TYR A 335 26.57 29.02 -40.47
C TYR A 335 25.32 29.72 -41.00
N ASN A 336 25.17 29.75 -42.32
CA ASN A 336 24.02 30.35 -42.99
C ASN A 336 23.13 29.23 -43.52
N PHE A 337 21.94 29.11 -42.95
CA PHE A 337 20.93 28.19 -43.45
C PHE A 337 20.22 28.81 -44.66
N VAL A 338 20.00 28.01 -45.69
CA VAL A 338 19.05 28.36 -46.76
C VAL A 338 17.63 27.96 -46.33
N ALA A 339 16.63 28.53 -46.99
CA ALA A 339 15.24 28.15 -46.73
C ALA A 339 15.04 26.65 -46.98
N ASP A 340 14.27 25.99 -46.11
CA ASP A 340 13.96 24.56 -46.15
C ASP A 340 15.17 23.63 -45.95
N GLU A 341 16.28 24.16 -45.42
CA GLU A 341 17.43 23.33 -45.08
C GLU A 341 17.10 22.43 -43.89
N GLN A 342 17.26 21.12 -44.09
CA GLN A 342 16.98 20.11 -43.09
C GLN A 342 18.24 19.80 -42.27
N VAL A 343 18.09 19.68 -40.96
CA VAL A 343 19.10 19.17 -40.02
C VAL A 343 18.52 17.96 -39.28
N ASN A 344 19.27 16.87 -39.24
CA ASN A 344 18.85 15.64 -38.57
C ASN A 344 19.75 15.33 -37.37
N PHE A 345 19.16 14.89 -36.27
CA PHE A 345 19.87 14.39 -35.08
C PHE A 345 19.33 13.01 -34.69
N SER A 346 20.20 12.11 -34.24
CA SER A 346 19.86 10.80 -33.69
C SER A 346 20.46 10.67 -32.30
N LEU A 347 19.64 10.81 -31.25
CA LEU A 347 20.12 10.77 -29.87
C LEU A 347 19.59 9.55 -29.14
N ILE A 348 20.41 8.97 -28.26
CA ILE A 348 20.03 7.87 -27.38
C ILE A 348 20.33 8.31 -25.95
N TYR A 349 19.31 8.36 -25.08
CA TYR A 349 19.50 8.84 -23.71
C TYR A 349 18.59 8.15 -22.71
N LYS A 350 18.95 8.27 -21.43
CA LYS A 350 18.21 7.69 -20.31
C LYS A 350 17.13 8.66 -19.83
N ILE A 351 15.93 8.16 -19.56
CA ILE A 351 14.73 8.96 -19.22
C ILE A 351 14.21 8.77 -17.81
#